data_AF-A0AAD5UMQ2-F1
#
_entry.id   AF-A0AAD5UMQ2-F1
#
_cell.length_a   1.000
_cell.length_b   1.000
_cell.length_c   1.000
_cell.angle_alpha   90.00
_cell.angle_beta   90.00
_cell.angle_gamma   90.00
#
_symmetry.space_group_name_H-M   'P 1'
#
loop_
_entity.id
_entity.type
_entity.pdbx_description
1 polymer ?
#
loop_
_entity_poly.entity_id
_entity_poly.type
_entity_poly.pdbx_seq_one_letter_code
_entity_poly.pdbx_strand_id
1 'polypeptide(L)'
;MTKITSLSQIRKGKVSSTGQPTQCQKCLGYGHWTYECKGTRPYLSRPSRTQQLKKPIVLKRQAPAKIPSAKGLADKILKEKEKERKESDDEKK
;
A
#
# COMPACT_ATOMS: atom_id res chain seq x y z
N MET A 1 9.15 -5.38 7.38
CA MET A 1 8.93 -5.22 5.92
C MET A 1 9.11 -6.59 5.30
N THR A 2 8.03 -7.25 4.87
CA THR A 2 8.10 -8.60 4.29
C THR A 2 8.75 -8.52 2.92
N LYS A 3 9.97 -9.08 2.81
CA LYS A 3 10.69 -9.18 1.53
C LYS A 3 9.96 -10.18 0.65
N ILE A 4 9.44 -9.70 -0.47
CA ILE A 4 8.76 -10.51 -1.48
C ILE A 4 9.85 -11.22 -2.28
N THR A 5 9.96 -12.53 -2.14
CA THR A 5 11.02 -13.36 -2.72
C THR A 5 10.54 -14.25 -3.87
N SER A 6 9.23 -14.25 -4.19
CA SER A 6 8.71 -15.01 -5.32
C SER A 6 7.47 -14.38 -5.96
N LEU A 7 7.33 -14.57 -7.29
CA LEU A 7 6.22 -14.05 -8.09
C LEU A 7 4.83 -14.57 -7.64
N SER A 8 4.78 -15.67 -6.89
CA SER A 8 3.56 -16.24 -6.32
C SER A 8 3.00 -15.43 -5.14
N GLN A 9 3.80 -14.56 -4.52
CA GLN A 9 3.36 -13.68 -3.43
C GLN A 9 2.61 -12.43 -3.92
N ILE A 10 2.64 -12.14 -5.24
CA ILE A 10 1.98 -10.98 -5.86
C ILE A 10 0.47 -11.24 -6.08
N ARG A 11 0.05 -12.50 -6.24
CA ARG A 11 -1.34 -12.88 -6.57
C ARG A 11 -2.20 -13.28 -5.37
N LYS A 12 -1.90 -12.82 -4.15
CA LYS A 12 -2.85 -12.97 -3.02
C LYS A 12 -3.94 -11.90 -3.12
N GLY A 13 -4.74 -11.98 -4.18
CA GLY A 13 -6.04 -11.32 -4.25
C GLY A 13 -6.90 -11.92 -3.14
N LYS A 14 -7.27 -11.10 -2.16
CA LYS A 14 -8.18 -11.47 -1.08
C LYS A 14 -9.56 -11.78 -1.68
N VAL A 15 -9.80 -13.02 -2.07
CA VAL A 15 -11.16 -13.51 -2.39
C VAL A 15 -11.89 -13.69 -1.06
N SER A 16 -12.71 -12.71 -0.70
CA SER A 16 -13.63 -12.78 0.43
C SER A 16 -14.77 -13.75 0.08
N SER A 17 -14.61 -15.02 0.42
CA SER A 17 -15.54 -16.11 0.05
C SER A 17 -16.43 -16.57 1.20
N THR A 18 -17.02 -15.66 1.98
CA THR A 18 -18.06 -16.05 2.95
C THR A 18 -18.98 -14.86 3.26
N GLY A 19 -20.17 -14.83 2.64
CA GLY A 19 -21.29 -13.98 3.07
C GLY A 19 -21.57 -12.69 2.28
N GLN A 20 -20.75 -12.31 1.30
CA GLN A 20 -21.06 -11.15 0.44
C GLN A 20 -21.93 -11.59 -0.74
N PRO A 21 -23.01 -10.86 -1.08
CA PRO A 21 -23.83 -11.20 -2.24
C PRO A 21 -22.97 -11.19 -3.51
N THR A 22 -23.21 -12.13 -4.41
CA THR A 22 -22.46 -12.22 -5.67
C THR A 22 -22.56 -10.91 -6.43
N GLN A 23 -21.41 -10.31 -6.76
CA GLN A 23 -21.34 -9.15 -7.62
C GLN A 23 -21.29 -9.57 -9.09
N CYS A 24 -22.22 -9.07 -9.88
CA CYS A 24 -22.28 -9.32 -11.31
C CYS A 24 -21.16 -8.54 -12.05
N GLN A 25 -20.36 -9.23 -12.87
CA GLN A 25 -19.24 -8.59 -13.59
C GLN A 25 -19.69 -7.68 -14.75
N LYS A 26 -20.94 -7.85 -15.21
CA LYS A 26 -21.51 -7.11 -16.35
C LYS A 26 -22.04 -5.75 -15.92
N CYS A 27 -22.88 -5.71 -14.88
CA CYS A 27 -23.51 -4.46 -14.40
C CYS A 27 -22.95 -3.94 -13.06
N LEU A 28 -22.06 -4.69 -12.40
CA LEU A 28 -21.49 -4.41 -11.07
C LEU A 28 -22.50 -4.36 -9.90
N GLY A 29 -23.76 -4.74 -10.13
CA GLY A 29 -24.78 -4.89 -9.09
C GLY A 29 -24.64 -6.19 -8.31
N TYR A 30 -25.32 -6.28 -7.17
CA TYR A 30 -25.35 -7.45 -6.29
C TYR A 30 -26.64 -8.26 -6.48
N GLY A 31 -26.60 -9.56 -6.16
CA GLY A 31 -27.81 -10.39 -6.03
C GLY A 31 -28.20 -11.18 -7.29
N HIS A 32 -27.36 -11.22 -8.32
CA HIS A 32 -27.52 -12.11 -9.48
C HIS A 32 -26.17 -12.47 -10.07
N TRP A 33 -26.13 -13.60 -10.78
CA TRP A 33 -24.94 -14.01 -11.51
C TRP A 33 -24.87 -13.35 -12.89
N THR A 34 -23.67 -13.28 -13.48
CA THR A 34 -23.45 -12.63 -14.78
C THR A 34 -24.34 -13.20 -15.89
N TYR A 35 -24.70 -14.49 -15.82
CA TYR A 35 -25.54 -15.16 -16.82
C TYR A 35 -27.04 -14.78 -16.73
N GLU A 36 -27.51 -14.35 -15.55
CA GLU A 36 -28.88 -13.83 -15.32
C GLU A 36 -29.00 -12.33 -15.59
N CYS A 37 -27.88 -11.66 -15.91
CA CYS A 37 -27.81 -10.21 -15.96
C CYS A 37 -28.50 -9.61 -17.20
N LYS A 38 -29.70 -9.06 -17.00
CA LYS A 38 -30.47 -8.30 -17.99
C LYS A 38 -30.06 -6.83 -18.13
N GLY A 39 -29.24 -6.31 -17.21
CA GLY A 39 -28.78 -4.92 -17.24
C GLY A 39 -27.77 -4.63 -18.34
N THR A 40 -27.76 -3.39 -18.83
CA THR A 40 -26.69 -2.87 -19.70
C THR A 40 -25.43 -2.59 -18.87
N ARG A 41 -24.26 -2.70 -19.50
CA ARG A 41 -22.98 -2.42 -18.82
C ARG A 41 -22.87 -0.90 -18.56
N PRO A 42 -22.80 -0.45 -17.30
CA PRO A 42 -22.60 0.97 -17.02
C PRO A 42 -21.21 1.40 -17.48
N TYR A 43 -21.12 2.54 -18.15
CA TYR A 43 -19.84 3.16 -18.45
C TYR A 43 -19.32 3.84 -17.18
N LEU A 44 -18.26 3.28 -16.59
CA LEU A 44 -17.58 3.86 -15.44
C LEU A 44 -16.38 4.65 -15.95
N SER A 45 -16.49 5.98 -15.93
CA SER A 45 -15.37 6.85 -16.25
C SER A 45 -14.25 6.62 -15.23
N ARG A 46 -13.16 6.02 -15.70
CA ARG A 46 -11.93 5.90 -14.92
C ARG A 46 -11.15 7.19 -15.07
N PRO A 47 -10.86 7.92 -13.99
CA PRO A 47 -10.05 9.13 -14.09
C PRO A 47 -8.68 8.77 -14.65
N SER A 48 -8.21 9.54 -15.62
CA SER A 48 -6.89 9.35 -16.20
C SER A 48 -5.79 9.51 -15.14
N ARG A 49 -4.61 8.94 -15.37
CA ARG A 49 -3.46 9.08 -14.46
C ARG A 49 -3.16 10.55 -14.16
N THR A 50 -3.26 11.43 -15.16
CA THR A 50 -3.08 12.87 -14.98
C THR A 50 -4.21 13.50 -14.16
N GLN A 51 -5.46 13.08 -14.35
CA GLN A 51 -6.60 13.54 -13.55
C GLN A 51 -6.51 13.08 -12.10
N GLN A 52 -5.93 11.91 -11.83
CA GLN A 52 -5.66 11.43 -10.47
C GLN A 52 -4.56 12.27 -9.81
N LEU A 53 -3.47 12.56 -10.51
CA LEU A 53 -2.35 13.38 -10.00
C LEU A 53 -2.75 14.84 -9.75
N LYS A 54 -3.70 15.38 -10.55
CA LYS A 54 -4.27 16.72 -10.37
C LYS A 54 -5.11 16.85 -9.10
N LYS A 55 -5.61 15.74 -8.53
CA LYS A 55 -6.20 15.77 -7.20
C LYS A 55 -5.03 15.76 -6.22
N PRO A 56 -4.71 16.87 -5.52
CA PRO A 56 -3.84 16.78 -4.38
C PRO A 56 -4.56 15.85 -3.41
N ILE A 57 -4.11 14.59 -3.33
CA ILE A 57 -4.58 13.68 -2.31
C ILE A 57 -4.19 14.41 -1.03
N VAL A 58 -5.16 15.05 -0.39
CA VAL A 58 -4.92 15.76 0.85
C VAL A 58 -4.41 14.70 1.79
N LEU A 59 -3.09 14.67 1.94
CA LEU A 59 -2.39 13.91 2.96
C LEU A 59 -2.74 14.61 4.28
N LYS A 60 -4.00 14.51 4.70
CA LYS A 60 -4.36 14.36 6.12
C LYS A 60 -3.94 12.94 6.57
N ARG A 61 -2.76 12.49 6.14
CA ARG A 61 -1.96 11.62 6.99
C ARG A 61 -1.36 12.62 7.95
N GLN A 62 -1.82 12.58 9.20
CA GLN A 62 -1.12 13.22 10.31
C GLN A 62 0.37 13.09 10.02
N ALA A 63 1.04 14.21 9.75
CA ALA A 63 2.47 14.19 9.51
C ALA A 63 3.06 13.43 10.70
N PRO A 64 3.75 12.28 10.52
CA PRO A 64 4.42 11.66 11.64
C PRO A 64 5.33 12.74 12.22
N ALA A 65 5.18 12.96 13.53
CA ALA A 65 5.74 14.06 14.26
C ALA A 65 7.17 14.37 13.80
N LYS A 66 7.40 15.64 13.44
CA LYS A 66 8.71 16.29 13.24
C LYS A 66 9.74 15.41 12.52
N ILE A 67 9.73 15.47 11.19
CA ILE A 67 10.89 15.06 10.37
C ILE A 67 12.09 15.87 10.88
N PRO A 68 13.15 15.26 11.45
CA PRO A 68 14.32 16.01 11.86
C PRO A 68 14.94 16.66 10.61
N SER A 69 15.44 17.88 10.74
CA SER A 69 16.04 18.63 9.62
C SER A 69 17.02 17.76 8.84
N ALA A 70 16.85 17.72 7.52
CA ALA A 70 17.57 16.80 6.63
C ALA A 70 19.09 17.02 6.60
N LYS A 71 19.58 18.20 7.04
CA LYS A 71 21.01 18.51 7.10
C LYS A 71 21.64 17.86 8.34
N GLY A 72 22.59 16.95 8.12
CA GLY A 72 23.40 16.33 9.19
C GLY A 72 22.72 15.19 9.95
N LEU A 73 21.57 14.70 9.48
CA LEU A 73 20.87 13.55 10.06
C LEU A 73 21.63 12.24 9.74
N ALA A 74 22.16 12.13 8.51
CA ALA A 74 22.97 11.00 8.07
C ALA A 74 24.23 10.82 8.93
N ASP A 75 24.95 11.91 9.21
CA ASP A 75 26.17 11.88 10.01
C ASP A 75 25.92 11.43 11.45
N LYS A 76 24.78 11.84 12.02
CA LYS A 76 24.35 11.41 13.37
C LYS A 76 24.07 9.91 13.42
N ILE A 77 23.33 9.39 12.44
CA ILE A 77 23.01 7.95 12.35
C ILE A 77 24.29 7.12 12.18
N LEU A 78 25.23 7.57 11.35
CA LEU A 78 26.49 6.87 11.13
C LEU A 78 27.34 6.84 12.40
N LYS A 79 27.42 7.96 13.12
CA LYS A 79 28.17 8.07 14.37
C LYS A 79 27.60 7.19 15.49
N GLU A 80 26.29 7.08 15.59
CA GLU A 80 25.60 6.24 16.58
C GLU A 80 25.88 4.75 16.33
N LYS A 81 25.75 4.29 15.08
CA LYS A 81 26.06 2.90 14.68
C LYS A 81 27.53 2.51 14.81
N GLU A 82 28.44 3.49 14.76
CA GLU A 82 29.86 3.24 14.99
C GLU A 82 30.16 3.05 16.49
N LYS A 83 29.45 3.78 17.36
CA LYS A 83 29.54 3.61 18.80
C LYS A 83 29.00 2.27 19.26
N GLU A 84 27.82 1.87 18.78
CA GLU A 84 27.23 0.55 19.09
C GLU A 84 28.17 -0.60 18.72
N ARG A 85 28.88 -0.49 17.58
CA ARG A 85 29.86 -1.50 17.19
C ARG A 85 31.06 -1.57 18.14
N LYS A 86 31.60 -0.41 18.52
CA LYS A 86 32.72 -0.36 19.48
C LYS A 86 32.32 -0.93 20.84
N GLU A 87 31.14 -0.56 21.34
CA GLU A 87 30.59 -1.09 22.60
C GLU A 87 30.40 -2.62 22.53
N SER A 88 29.91 -3.15 21.40
CA SER A 88 29.76 -4.61 21.22
C SER A 88 31.11 -5.35 21.07
N ASP A 89 32.13 -4.69 20.55
CA ASP A 89 33.47 -5.25 20.41
C ASP A 89 34.21 -5.24 21.76
N ASP A 90 34.03 -4.20 22.57
CA ASP A 90 34.56 -4.11 23.95
C ASP A 90 33.86 -5.09 24.90
N GLU A 91 32.54 -5.33 24.75
CA GLU A 91 31.80 -6.31 25.56
C GLU A 91 32.16 -7.77 25.23
N LYS A 92 32.75 -8.01 24.05
CA LYS A 92 33.17 -9.35 23.61
C LYS A 92 34.62 -9.69 23.98
N LYS A 93 35.34 -8.75 24.59
CA LYS A 93 36.73 -8.91 25.03
C LYS A 93 36.81 -9.33 26.49
#